data_AF-A0AAW2L1B7-F1
#
_entry.id   AF-A0AAW2L1B7-F1
#
_cell.length_a   1.000
_cell.length_b   1.000
_cell.length_c   1.000
_cell.angle_alpha   90.00
_cell.angle_beta   90.00
_cell.angle_gamma   90.00
#
_symmetry.space_group_name_H-M   'P 1'
#
loop_
_entity.id
_entity.type
_entity.pdbx_description
1 polymer ?
#
loop_
_entity_poly.entity_id
_entity_poly.type
_entity_poly.pdbx_seq_one_letter_code
_entity_poly.pdbx_strand_id
1 'polypeptide(L)' 'MEALTWRFVGQLFELDGRRAGPISHGASSPSTLLQDAAKVIQKFIAKNPDSINFNVIAISKKK' A
#
# COMPACT_ATOMS: atom_id res chain seq x y z
N MET A 1 19.09 31.25 -3.57
CA MET A 1 18.56 30.47 -2.43
C MET A 1 17.31 29.76 -2.92
N GLU A 2 17.42 28.48 -3.24
CA GLU A 2 16.28 27.68 -3.72
C GLU A 2 15.26 27.52 -2.59
N ALA A 3 14.02 27.88 -2.86
CA ALA A 3 12.92 27.53 -2.00
C ALA A 3 12.83 26.00 -1.95
N LEU A 4 13.08 25.43 -0.77
CA LEU A 4 12.74 24.05 -0.44
C LEU A 4 11.24 23.86 -0.64
N THR A 5 10.86 23.47 -1.86
CA THR A 5 9.49 23.05 -2.15
C THR A 5 9.23 21.80 -1.33
N TRP A 6 8.44 21.93 -0.26
CA TRP A 6 7.91 20.79 0.49
C TRP A 6 7.00 20.00 -0.45
N ARG A 7 7.60 19.11 -1.25
CA ARG A 7 6.86 18.15 -2.06
C ARG A 7 6.31 17.11 -1.10
N PHE A 8 5.04 17.26 -0.74
CA PHE A 8 4.28 16.19 -0.10
C PHE A 8 4.12 15.06 -1.11
N VAL A 9 5.02 14.07 -1.05
CA VAL A 9 4.89 12.85 -1.82
C VAL A 9 3.86 11.96 -1.12
N GLY A 10 2.85 11.49 -1.86
CA GLY A 10 1.88 10.54 -1.34
C GLY A 10 2.57 9.30 -0.80
N GLN A 11 2.04 8.71 0.27
CA GLN A 11 2.58 7.48 0.86
C GLN A 11 1.53 6.37 0.87
N LEU A 12 2.02 5.14 0.70
CA LEU A 12 1.21 3.93 0.87
C LEU A 12 1.22 3.51 2.34
N PHE A 13 0.04 3.36 2.93
CA PHE A 13 -0.11 2.88 4.31
C PHE A 13 -0.87 1.56 4.36
N GLU A 14 -0.37 0.65 5.19
CA GLU A 14 -1.09 -0.54 5.65
C GLU A 14 -1.85 -0.20 6.93
N LEU A 15 -3.12 -0.60 6.99
CA LEU A 15 -3.99 -0.44 8.15
C LEU A 15 -4.40 -1.82 8.66
N ASP A 16 -3.84 -2.22 9.81
CA ASP A 16 -4.15 -3.47 10.51
C ASP A 16 -4.54 -3.14 11.94
N GLY A 17 -5.80 -3.37 12.31
CA GLY A 17 -6.35 -3.05 13.63
C GLY A 17 -5.71 -3.80 14.80
N ARG A 18 -4.88 -4.82 14.53
CA ARG A 18 -4.10 -5.53 15.56
C ARG A 18 -2.78 -4.84 15.90
N ARG A 19 -2.40 -3.81 15.14
CA ARG A 19 -1.16 -3.06 15.34
C ARG A 19 -1.42 -1.74 16.05
N ALA A 20 -0.39 -1.17 16.65
CA ALA A 20 -0.49 0.10 17.39
C ALA A 20 -0.82 1.31 16.50
N GLY A 21 -0.63 1.21 15.18
CA GLY A 21 -0.93 2.29 14.24
C GLY A 21 -0.62 1.91 12.78
N PRO A 22 -0.80 2.88 11.85
CA PRO A 22 -0.51 2.70 10.43
C PRO A 22 0.95 2.38 10.16
N ILE A 23 1.22 1.60 9.11
CA ILE A 23 2.58 1.30 8.65
C ILE A 23 2.80 1.89 7.28
N SER A 24 3.81 2.75 7.16
CA SER A 24 4.24 3.30 5.87
C SER A 24 5.03 2.26 5.08
N HIS A 25 4.67 2.09 3.81
CA HIS A 25 5.35 1.26 2.83
C HIS A 25 6.10 2.09 1.78
N GLY A 26 6.27 3.40 2.03
CA GLY A 26 7.00 4.32 1.17
C GLY A 26 6.10 5.11 0.22
N ALA A 27 6.74 5.79 -0.74
CA ALA A 27 6.08 6.68 -1.69
C ALA A 27 5.13 5.91 -2.63
N SER A 28 3.98 6.50 -2.91
CA SER A 28 3.03 6.03 -3.91
C SER A 28 2.20 7.19 -4.46
N SER A 29 1.37 6.92 -5.47
CA SER A 29 0.54 7.91 -6.15
C SER A 29 -0.81 7.30 -6.54
N PRO A 30 -1.84 8.12 -6.83
CA PRO A 30 -3.14 7.58 -7.27
C PRO A 30 -3.06 6.65 -8.50
N SER A 31 -2.11 6.87 -9.42
CA SER A 31 -1.95 6.06 -10.62
C SER A 31 -1.18 4.75 -10.38
N THR A 32 -0.38 4.67 -9.32
CA THR A 32 0.42 3.48 -8.97
C THR A 32 -0.09 2.72 -7.75
N LEU A 33 -1.13 3.24 -7.08
CA LEU A 33 -1.65 2.73 -5.81
C LEU A 33 -1.95 1.22 -5.86
N LEU A 34 -2.64 0.76 -6.91
CA LEU A 34 -3.00 -0.65 -7.05
C LEU A 34 -1.76 -1.54 -7.16
N GLN A 35 -0.79 -1.14 -7.97
CA GLN A 35 0.45 -1.90 -8.21
C GLN A 35 1.34 -1.91 -6.97
N ASP A 36 1.46 -0.78 -6.28
CA ASP A 36 2.28 -0.65 -5.09
C ASP A 36 1.67 -1.42 -3.91
N ALA A 37 0.35 -1.34 -3.71
CA ALA A 37 -0.36 -2.16 -2.73
C ALA A 37 -0.26 -3.66 -3.03
N ALA A 38 -0.38 -4.07 -4.29
CA ALA A 38 -0.24 -5.46 -4.69
C ALA A 38 1.15 -6.03 -4.35
N LYS A 39 2.23 -5.25 -4.56
CA LYS A 39 3.59 -5.67 -4.16
C LYS A 39 3.71 -5.89 -2.65
N VAL A 40 3.05 -5.06 -1.84
CA VAL A 40 3.01 -5.23 -0.39
C VAL A 40 2.23 -6.49 -0.01
N ILE A 41 1.04 -6.69 -0.57
CA ILE A 41 0.18 -7.86 -0.33
C ILE A 41 0.89 -9.17 -0.72
N GLN A 42 1.62 -9.19 -1.84
CA GLN A 42 2.40 -10.37 -2.25
C GLN A 42 3.42 -10.80 -1.21
N LYS A 43 4.04 -9.86 -0.47
CA LYS A 43 4.94 -10.18 0.64
C LYS A 43 4.22 -10.85 1.83
N PHE A 44 2.92 -10.61 2.00
CA PHE A 44 2.12 -11.31 3.02
C PHE A 44 1.74 -12.72 2.58
N ILE A 45 1.36 -12.88 1.31
CA ILE A 45 1.06 -14.21 0.74
C ILE A 45 2.31 -15.10 0.78
N ALA A 46 3.47 -14.56 0.39
CA ALA A 46 4.73 -15.28 0.39
C ALA A 46 5.20 -15.78 1.77
N LYS A 47 4.65 -15.24 2.88
CA LYS A 47 4.94 -15.75 4.23
C LYS A 47 4.28 -17.09 4.53
N ASN A 48 3.24 -17.46 3.77
CA ASN A 48 2.51 -18.72 3.91
C ASN A 48 2.31 -19.34 2.52
N PRO A 49 3.38 -19.82 1.87
CA PRO A 49 3.37 -20.20 0.45
C PRO A 49 2.39 -21.33 0.11
N ASP A 50 2.08 -22.21 1.07
CA ASP A 50 1.17 -23.34 0.87
C ASP A 50 -0.31 -22.98 1.10
N SER A 51 -0.59 -21.76 1.60
CA SER A 51 -1.95 -21.31 1.88
C SER A 51 -2.61 -20.73 0.64
N ILE A 52 -3.74 -21.30 0.25
CA ILE A 52 -4.64 -20.73 -0.76
C ILE A 52 -5.72 -19.81 -0.14
N ASN A 53 -5.71 -19.64 1.19
CA ASN A 53 -6.73 -18.92 1.95
C ASN A 53 -6.46 -17.41 1.96
N PHE A 54 -6.56 -16.77 0.80
CA PHE A 54 -6.51 -15.31 0.69
C PHE A 54 -7.52 -14.80 -0.34
N ASN A 55 -7.97 -13.56 -0.14
CA ASN A 55 -8.77 -12.82 -1.10
C ASN A 55 -8.32 -11.36 -1.09
N VAL A 56 -8.39 -10.70 -2.24
CA VAL A 56 -8.02 -9.29 -2.41
C VAL A 56 -9.16 -8.59 -3.15
N ILE A 57 -9.67 -7.51 -2.54
CA ILE A 57 -10.72 -6.68 -3.12
C ILE A 57 -10.16 -5.28 -3.31
N ALA A 58 -10.35 -4.72 -4.50
CA ALA A 58 -10.02 -3.33 -4.80
C ALA A 58 -11.30 -2.49 -4.88
N ILE A 59 -11.30 -1.32 -4.24
CA ILE A 59 -12.37 -0.34 -4.37
C ILE A 59 -11.99 0.60 -5.52
N SER A 60 -12.81 0.63 -6.57
CA SER A 60 -12.62 1.49 -7.74
C SER A 60 -13.82 2.38 -7.99
N LYS A 61 -13.61 3.52 -8.66
CA LYS A 61 -14.71 4.32 -9.18
C LYS A 61 -15.55 3.46 -10.13
N LYS A 62 -16.88 3.58 -10.02
CA LYS A 62 -17.80 3.02 -11.02
C LYS A 62 -17.56 3.75 -12.35
N LYS A 63 -17.54 3.00 -13.45
CA LYS A 63 -17.51 3.57 -14.81
C LYS A 63 -18.84 4.25 -15.13
#